data_AF-A0A1F4CH63-F1
#
_entry.id   AF-A0A1F4CH63-F1
#
_cell.length_a   1.000
_cell.length_b   1.000
_cell.length_c   1.000
_cell.angle_alpha   90.00
_cell.angle_beta   90.00
_cell.angle_gamma   90.00
#
_symmetry.space_group_name_H-M   'P 1'
#
loop_
_entity.id
_entity.type
_entity.pdbx_description
1 polymer ?
#
loop_
_entity_poly.entity_id
_entity_poly.type
_entity_poly.pdbx_seq_one_letter_code
_entity_poly.pdbx_strand_id
1 'polypeptide(L)'
;MVKAAGVRLLLAVGHAVVTAHYLQYGDPMKYIRDMPLELVLEIQLSHAGLLDGIVEDLHEVPTERDLWIVEEVLAAGAPVAYVTVEYYRDPDILCSVYQSLDRHFSGTDSSA
;
A
#
# COMPACT_ATOMS: atom_id res chain seq x y z
N MET A 1 2.81 -1.76 -23.29
CA MET A 1 2.86 -3.24 -23.26
C MET A 1 1.92 -3.84 -22.22
N VAL A 2 1.96 -3.43 -20.94
CA VAL A 2 1.10 -4.02 -19.88
C VAL A 2 -0.40 -3.87 -20.16
N LYS A 3 -0.87 -2.67 -20.51
CA LYS A 3 -2.28 -2.42 -20.89
C LYS A 3 -2.76 -3.30 -22.03
N ALA A 4 -1.95 -3.42 -23.08
CA ALA A 4 -2.29 -4.18 -24.28
C ALA A 4 -2.36 -5.69 -24.02
N ALA A 5 -1.69 -6.17 -22.97
CA ALA A 5 -1.73 -7.57 -22.55
C ALA A 5 -2.95 -7.92 -21.67
N GLY A 6 -3.80 -6.94 -21.32
CA GLY A 6 -4.96 -7.17 -20.45
C GLY A 6 -4.60 -7.52 -19.00
N VAL A 7 -3.36 -7.25 -18.59
CA VAL A 7 -2.84 -7.59 -17.25
C VAL A 7 -3.27 -6.54 -16.23
N ARG A 8 -3.62 -7.00 -15.03
CA ARG A 8 -3.85 -6.17 -13.84
C ARG A 8 -2.60 -6.13 -12.97
N LEU A 9 -2.45 -5.04 -12.23
CA LEU A 9 -1.31 -4.81 -11.37
C LEU A 9 -1.68 -4.95 -9.90
N LEU A 10 -0.70 -5.38 -9.14
CA LEU A 10 -0.66 -5.32 -7.70
C LEU A 10 0.30 -4.20 -7.31
N LEU A 11 -0.09 -3.35 -6.36
CA LEU A 11 0.77 -2.33 -5.77
C LEU A 11 1.18 -2.73 -4.35
N ALA A 12 2.46 -3.01 -4.14
CA ALA A 12 3.01 -3.21 -2.80
C ALA A 12 3.51 -1.87 -2.21
N VAL A 13 2.90 -1.42 -1.11
CA VAL A 13 3.19 -0.12 -0.48
C VAL A 13 4.63 -0.06 0.03
N GLY A 14 5.09 -1.08 0.77
CA GLY A 14 6.47 -1.17 1.26
C GLY A 14 7.49 -1.06 0.13
N HIS A 15 7.30 -1.83 -0.94
CA HIS A 15 8.18 -1.79 -2.12
C HIS A 15 8.19 -0.42 -2.81
N ALA A 16 7.03 0.21 -2.94
CA ALA A 16 6.91 1.54 -3.55
C ALA A 16 7.64 2.60 -2.72
N VAL A 17 7.57 2.52 -1.39
CA VAL A 17 8.29 3.43 -0.47
C VAL A 17 9.81 3.22 -0.58
N VAL A 18 10.28 1.97 -0.53
CA VAL A 18 11.71 1.64 -0.71
C VAL A 18 12.22 2.16 -2.06
N THR A 19 11.46 1.91 -3.13
CA THR A 19 11.83 2.34 -4.48
C THR A 19 11.87 3.87 -4.59
N ALA A 20 10.85 4.56 -4.07
CA ALA A 20 10.80 6.01 -4.06
C ALA A 20 11.99 6.62 -3.30
N HIS A 21 12.38 6.03 -2.18
CA HIS A 21 13.55 6.45 -1.40
C HIS A 21 14.83 6.39 -2.24
N TYR A 22 15.12 5.25 -2.87
CA TYR A 22 16.35 5.07 -3.66
C TYR A 22 16.37 5.84 -4.98
N LEU A 23 15.19 6.09 -5.55
CA LEU A 23 15.04 6.98 -6.71
C LEU A 23 14.98 8.47 -6.32
N GLN A 24 15.21 8.79 -5.05
CA GLN A 24 15.28 10.17 -4.52
C GLN A 24 13.99 10.97 -4.71
N TYR A 25 12.84 10.28 -4.75
CA TYR A 25 11.55 10.95 -4.63
C TYR A 25 11.40 11.46 -3.19
N GLY A 26 11.18 12.78 -3.05
CA GLY A 26 10.92 13.37 -1.73
C GLY A 26 9.56 12.98 -1.11
N ASP A 27 8.72 12.28 -1.87
CA ASP A 27 7.42 11.77 -1.44
C ASP A 27 7.08 10.48 -2.23
N PRO A 28 6.83 9.34 -1.55
CA PRO A 28 6.42 8.10 -2.21
C PRO A 28 5.21 8.25 -3.12
N MET A 29 4.25 9.12 -2.78
CA MET A 29 3.06 9.30 -3.61
C MET A 29 3.37 9.93 -4.98
N LYS A 30 4.47 10.67 -5.13
CA LYS A 30 4.90 11.16 -6.45
C LYS A 30 5.33 10.02 -7.34
N TYR A 31 6.13 9.09 -6.81
CA TYR A 31 6.51 7.86 -7.53
C TYR A 31 5.27 7.03 -7.88
N ILE A 32 4.35 6.87 -6.93
CA ILE A 32 3.15 6.05 -7.13
C ILE A 32 2.23 6.63 -8.21
N ARG A 33 2.03 7.95 -8.23
CA ARG A 33 1.20 8.64 -9.24
C ARG A 33 1.77 8.56 -10.66
N ASP A 34 3.07 8.28 -10.82
CA ASP A 34 3.69 8.05 -12.13
C ASP A 34 3.40 6.62 -12.68
N MET A 35 2.86 5.72 -11.85
CA MET A 35 2.47 4.36 -12.24
C MET A 35 1.06 4.32 -12.86
N PRO A 36 0.73 3.30 -13.68
CA PRO A 36 -0.61 3.17 -14.28
C PRO A 36 -1.64 2.67 -13.25
N LEU A 37 -2.07 3.56 -12.35
CA LEU A 37 -2.99 3.27 -11.24
C LEU A 37 -4.33 2.69 -11.69
N GLU A 38 -4.79 3.04 -12.89
CA GLU A 38 -5.99 2.49 -13.52
C GLU A 38 -5.92 0.96 -13.78
N LEU A 39 -4.73 0.37 -13.67
CA LEU A 39 -4.53 -1.08 -13.77
C LEU A 39 -4.40 -1.76 -12.40
N VAL A 40 -4.30 -1.01 -11.31
CA VAL A 40 -4.08 -1.55 -9.96
C VAL A 40 -5.40 -2.14 -9.46
N LEU A 41 -5.42 -3.46 -9.28
CA LEU A 41 -6.58 -4.21 -8.78
C LEU A 41 -6.41 -4.60 -7.30
N GLU A 42 -5.16 -4.76 -6.86
CA GLU A 42 -4.83 -5.16 -5.49
C GLU A 42 -3.75 -4.26 -4.92
N ILE A 43 -3.86 -3.97 -3.62
CA ILE A 43 -2.82 -3.34 -2.82
C ILE A 43 -2.31 -4.33 -1.77
N GLN A 44 -0.99 -4.50 -1.69
CA GLN A 44 -0.32 -5.16 -0.58
C GLN A 44 0.18 -4.10 0.40
N LEU A 45 -0.27 -4.22 1.65
CA LEU A 45 -0.03 -3.28 2.72
C LEU A 45 0.94 -3.86 3.74
N SER A 46 2.13 -3.28 3.79
CA SER A 46 3.17 -3.54 4.78
C SER A 46 4.01 -2.27 4.93
N HIS A 47 4.71 -2.15 6.06
CA HIS A 47 5.63 -1.03 6.28
C HIS A 47 7.04 -1.41 5.84
N ALA A 48 7.67 -0.50 5.08
CA ALA A 48 9.11 -0.55 4.82
C ALA A 48 9.87 -0.17 6.10
N GLY A 49 10.92 -0.92 6.43
CA GLY A 49 11.66 -0.72 7.66
C GLY A 49 13.02 -0.05 7.45
N LEU A 50 13.74 0.15 8.55
CA LEU A 50 15.13 0.59 8.56
C LEU A 50 15.97 -0.48 9.25
N LEU A 51 16.92 -1.09 8.52
CA LEU A 51 17.87 -2.06 9.04
C LEU A 51 19.28 -1.52 8.82
N ASP A 52 20.06 -1.35 9.89
CA ASP A 52 21.44 -0.83 9.83
C ASP A 52 21.60 0.49 9.04
N GLY A 53 20.58 1.35 9.09
CA GLY A 53 20.55 2.63 8.37
C GLY A 53 20.16 2.54 6.89
N ILE A 54 19.77 1.35 6.44
CA ILE A 54 19.35 1.04 5.07
C ILE A 54 17.82 0.87 5.08
N VAL A 55 17.14 1.57 4.15
CA VAL A 55 15.68 1.43 3.99
C VAL A 55 15.41 0.13 3.24
N GLU A 56 14.69 -0.79 3.87
CA GLU A 56 14.50 -2.15 3.36
C GLU A 56 13.04 -2.58 3.37
N ASP A 57 12.74 -3.56 2.53
CA ASP A 57 11.44 -4.20 2.47
C ASP A 57 11.32 -5.26 3.57
N LEU A 58 11.08 -4.81 4.81
CA LEU A 58 11.09 -5.67 6.00
C LEU A 58 9.73 -6.28 6.34
N HIS A 59 8.67 -5.82 5.67
CA HIS A 59 7.27 -6.22 5.92
C HIS A 59 6.89 -6.01 7.38
N GLU A 60 7.17 -4.81 7.90
CA GLU A 60 6.80 -4.42 9.26
C GLU A 60 5.29 -4.12 9.35
N VAL A 61 4.80 -4.00 10.59
CA VAL A 61 3.40 -3.63 10.85
C VAL A 61 3.06 -2.31 10.13
N PRO A 62 1.99 -2.25 9.32
CA PRO A 62 1.58 -1.03 8.64
C PRO A 62 1.40 0.16 9.59
N THR A 63 1.86 1.33 9.17
CA THR A 63 1.70 2.60 9.88
C THR A 63 0.55 3.43 9.32
N GLU A 64 0.18 4.51 10.01
CA GLU A 64 -0.81 5.48 9.50
C GLU A 64 -0.38 6.08 8.16
N ARG A 65 0.94 6.25 7.93
CA ARG A 65 1.44 6.77 6.65
C ARG A 65 1.26 5.77 5.51
N ASP A 66 1.41 4.48 5.78
CA ASP A 66 1.18 3.44 4.79
C ASP A 66 -0.31 3.36 4.44
N LEU A 67 -1.18 3.48 5.45
CA LEU A 67 -2.62 3.57 5.24
C LEU A 67 -3.02 4.80 4.43
N TRP A 68 -2.43 5.97 4.71
CA TRP A 68 -2.65 7.18 3.91
C TRP A 68 -2.28 6.99 2.43
N ILE A 69 -1.21 6.24 2.14
CA ILE A 69 -0.86 5.90 0.74
C ILE A 69 -1.98 5.10 0.08
N VAL A 70 -2.57 4.13 0.78
CA VAL A 70 -3.72 3.36 0.28
C VAL A 70 -4.88 4.30 -0.04
N GLU A 71 -5.23 5.18 0.89
CA GLU A 71 -6.32 6.15 0.71
C GLU A 71 -6.10 7.06 -0.50
N GLU A 72 -4.88 7.57 -0.68
CA GLU A 72 -4.54 8.43 -1.82
C GLU A 72 -4.62 7.68 -3.16
N VAL A 73 -4.26 6.39 -3.19
CA VAL A 73 -4.42 5.55 -4.38
C VAL A 73 -5.91 5.33 -4.70
N LEU A 74 -6.73 5.08 -3.69
CA LEU A 74 -8.19 4.97 -3.84
C LEU A 74 -8.81 6.29 -4.31
N ALA A 75 -8.42 7.41 -3.70
CA ALA A 75 -8.88 8.75 -4.05
C ALA A 75 -8.45 9.17 -5.47
N ALA A 76 -7.33 8.65 -5.97
CA ALA A 76 -6.89 8.81 -7.36
C ALA A 76 -7.72 8.01 -8.37
N GLY A 77 -8.70 7.22 -7.92
CA GLY A 77 -9.62 6.45 -8.77
C GLY A 77 -9.07 5.11 -9.25
N ALA A 78 -8.05 4.56 -8.58
CA ALA A 78 -7.58 3.21 -8.87
C ALA A 78 -8.71 2.19 -8.60
N PRO A 79 -8.96 1.22 -9.50
CA PRO A 79 -10.05 0.25 -9.37
C PRO A 79 -9.67 -0.90 -8.42
N VAL A 80 -9.17 -0.58 -7.23
CA VAL A 80 -8.72 -1.53 -6.23
C VAL A 80 -9.91 -2.32 -5.72
N ALA A 81 -9.83 -3.64 -5.81
CA ALA A 81 -10.83 -4.58 -5.31
C ALA A 81 -10.38 -5.26 -4.00
N TYR A 82 -9.07 -5.30 -3.74
CA TYR A 82 -8.49 -6.04 -2.62
C TYR A 82 -7.37 -5.24 -1.94
N VAL A 83 -7.34 -5.31 -0.61
CA VAL A 83 -6.22 -4.86 0.22
C VAL A 83 -5.78 -6.04 1.08
N THR A 84 -4.53 -6.46 0.91
CA THR A 84 -3.94 -7.61 1.60
C THR A 84 -2.86 -7.11 2.55
N VAL A 85 -2.88 -7.51 3.83
CA VAL A 85 -1.83 -7.15 4.79
C VAL A 85 -0.69 -8.16 4.69
N GLU A 86 0.52 -7.69 4.42
CA GLU A 86 1.73 -8.53 4.39
C GLU A 86 2.53 -8.34 5.68
N TYR A 87 2.21 -9.16 6.67
CA TYR A 87 2.94 -9.25 7.93
C TYR A 87 2.85 -10.67 8.48
N TYR A 88 3.99 -11.34 8.64
CA TYR A 88 4.04 -12.78 8.96
C TYR A 88 4.48 -13.11 10.40
N ARG A 89 5.06 -12.15 11.11
CA ARG A 89 5.86 -12.44 12.30
C ARG A 89 5.01 -12.81 13.53
N ASP A 90 3.80 -12.26 13.63
CA ASP A 90 2.91 -12.47 14.77
C ASP A 90 1.43 -12.47 14.32
N PRO A 91 0.69 -13.57 14.53
CA PRO A 91 -0.70 -13.68 14.09
C PRO A 91 -1.67 -12.80 14.90
N ASP A 92 -1.40 -12.52 16.18
CA ASP A 92 -2.27 -11.69 17.01
C ASP A 92 -2.14 -10.22 16.57
N ILE A 93 -0.91 -9.79 16.26
CA ILE A 93 -0.67 -8.47 15.65
C ILE A 93 -1.35 -8.40 14.28
N LEU A 94 -1.20 -9.41 13.42
CA LEU A 94 -1.87 -9.43 12.11
C LEU A 94 -3.40 -9.30 12.25
N CYS A 95 -4.01 -10.05 13.17
CA CYS A 95 -5.44 -9.95 13.46
C CYS A 95 -5.83 -8.53 13.92
N SER A 96 -5.02 -7.91 14.77
CA SER A 96 -5.27 -6.54 15.25
C SER A 96 -5.24 -5.49 14.12
N VAL A 97 -4.35 -5.66 13.14
CA VAL A 97 -4.26 -4.80 11.96
C VAL A 97 -5.53 -4.93 11.12
N TYR A 98 -5.96 -6.16 10.81
CA TYR A 98 -7.21 -6.38 10.07
C TYR A 98 -8.44 -5.79 10.77
N GLN A 99 -8.54 -5.94 12.10
CA GLN A 99 -9.62 -5.31 12.86
C GLN A 99 -9.57 -3.78 12.81
N SER A 100 -8.36 -3.20 12.74
CA SER A 100 -8.19 -1.75 12.59
C SER A 100 -8.63 -1.28 11.22
N LEU A 101 -8.24 -1.99 10.15
CA LEU A 101 -8.65 -1.69 8.78
C LEU A 101 -10.16 -1.84 8.60
N ASP A 102 -10.76 -2.89 9.18
CA ASP A 102 -12.21 -3.11 9.14
C ASP A 102 -12.98 -1.94 9.75
N ARG A 103 -12.55 -1.46 10.93
CA ARG A 103 -13.14 -0.25 11.54
C ARG A 103 -12.96 0.99 10.67
N HIS A 104 -11.79 1.13 10.05
CA HIS A 104 -11.45 2.29 9.23
C HIS A 104 -12.32 2.37 7.97
N PHE A 105 -12.46 1.26 7.23
CA PHE A 105 -13.20 1.22 5.97
C PHE A 105 -14.72 0.96 6.15
N SER A 106 -15.15 0.38 7.28
CA SER A 106 -16.59 0.24 7.58
C SER A 106 -17.20 1.54 8.11
N GLY A 107 -16.39 2.46 8.67
CA GLY A 107 -16.84 3.76 9.16
C GLY A 107 -17.17 4.78 8.06
N THR A 108 -16.78 4.51 6.81
CA THR A 108 -16.96 5.41 5.66
C THR A 108 -18.31 5.25 4.93
N ASP A 109 -19.16 4.31 5.33
CA ASP A 109 -20.49 4.06 4.71
C ASP A 109 -21.65 4.91 5.27
N SER A 110 -21.38 5.96 6.05
CA SER A 110 -22.41 6.85 6.62
C SER A 110 -22.41 8.26 6.03
N SER A 111 -22.27 8.40 4.71
CA SER A 111 -22.62 9.65 4.01
C SER A 111 -22.62 9.45 2.49
N ALA A 112 -23.71 8.89 1.97
CA ALA A 112 -24.16 9.04 0.59
C ALA A 112 -25.59 9.56 0.57
#